data_AF-A0A077LVQ1-F1
#
_entry.id   AF-A0A077LVQ1-F1
#
_cell.length_a   1.000
_cell.length_b   1.000
_cell.length_c   1.000
_cell.angle_alpha   90.00
_cell.angle_beta   90.00
_cell.angle_gamma   90.00
#
_symmetry.space_group_name_H-M   'P 1'
#
loop_
_entity.id
_entity.type
_entity.pdbx_description
1 polymer ?
#
loop_
_entity_poly.entity_id
_entity_poly.type
_entity_poly.pdbx_seq_one_letter_code
_entity_poly.pdbx_strand_id
1 'polypeptide(L)'
;MTTAIIGGGEVGRAYAVGLVESAGESPGATGRPTVALCAPRPSEAVLALADSHTGIVLHRGPGPWLRDVGQVWLAVGGDVSSSVLDELLPWLPSGATVVDLTTASPDDKRGADVRATRAGVRYVDAVILGAVALTGSRTALLAAGPHAAEATAPFVRLGAPVTCLPEAAAGDAAALKLLRTILTKGLEALAVECLVAAEQQGVREQLYEAMGDVDASGFTAFLDMLVTTHVVHAERRRREVERARSQLEALGLPSSMLAAADAVYARSLELRSRSEPPRDAHRDVTVALDWLSGATHGSMATEV
;
A
#
# COMPACT_ATOMS: atom_id res chain seq x y z
N MET A 1 -26.44 8.59 8.42
CA MET A 1 -25.31 8.13 9.25
C MET A 1 -24.26 9.22 9.21
N THR A 2 -23.77 9.68 10.36
CA THR A 2 -22.71 10.71 10.39
C THR A 2 -21.37 10.04 10.21
N THR A 3 -20.55 10.57 9.30
CA THR A 3 -19.17 10.12 9.09
C THR A 3 -18.22 11.06 9.82
N ALA A 4 -17.33 10.49 10.63
CA ALA A 4 -16.22 11.23 11.23
C ALA A 4 -14.95 11.03 10.41
N ILE A 5 -14.19 12.08 10.18
CA ILE A 5 -12.83 12.02 9.62
C ILE A 5 -11.87 12.39 10.75
N ILE A 6 -10.94 11.49 11.07
CA ILE A 6 -9.94 11.70 12.12
C ILE A 6 -8.60 11.96 11.44
N GLY A 7 -8.12 13.21 11.52
CA GLY A 7 -6.91 13.69 10.85
C GLY A 7 -7.19 14.87 9.93
N GLY A 8 -6.55 16.00 10.18
CA GLY A 8 -6.69 17.25 9.39
C GLY A 8 -5.63 17.42 8.28
N GLY A 9 -4.93 16.33 7.90
CA GLY A 9 -3.93 16.33 6.84
C GLY A 9 -4.55 16.50 5.44
N GLU A 10 -3.73 16.39 4.40
CA GLU A 10 -4.20 16.47 3.00
C GLU A 10 -5.34 15.47 2.72
N VAL A 11 -5.15 14.21 3.14
CA VAL A 11 -6.13 13.14 2.97
C VAL A 11 -7.46 13.48 3.64
N GLY A 12 -7.43 13.84 4.93
CA GLY A 12 -8.64 14.13 5.69
C GLY A 12 -9.39 15.35 5.14
N ARG A 13 -8.69 16.40 4.72
CA ARG A 13 -9.31 17.58 4.08
C ARG A 13 -9.96 17.22 2.75
N ALA A 14 -9.27 16.47 1.88
CA ALA A 14 -9.81 16.08 0.58
C ALA A 14 -11.10 15.25 0.70
N TYR A 15 -11.15 14.33 1.67
CA TYR A 15 -12.35 13.55 1.93
C TYR A 15 -13.47 14.38 2.59
N ALA A 16 -13.14 15.32 3.46
CA ALA A 16 -14.13 16.20 4.07
C ALA A 16 -14.83 17.07 3.00
N VAL A 17 -14.05 17.66 2.08
CA VAL A 17 -14.58 18.38 0.92
C VAL A 17 -15.48 17.47 0.09
N GLY A 18 -14.98 16.31 -0.32
CA GLY A 18 -15.75 15.40 -1.17
C GLY A 18 -17.09 14.96 -0.56
N LEU A 19 -17.12 14.69 0.75
CA LEU A 19 -18.35 14.34 1.45
C LEU A 19 -19.37 15.49 1.49
N VAL A 20 -18.92 16.73 1.69
CA VAL A 20 -19.82 17.89 1.70
C VAL A 20 -20.34 18.17 0.29
N GLU A 21 -19.47 18.17 -0.71
CA GLU A 21 -19.87 18.38 -2.12
C GLU A 21 -20.87 17.31 -2.59
N SER A 22 -20.63 16.05 -2.23
CA SER A 22 -21.51 14.93 -2.61
C SER A 22 -22.88 14.96 -1.90
N ALA A 23 -22.99 15.57 -0.72
CA ALA A 23 -24.26 15.75 -0.03
C ALA A 23 -25.05 16.97 -0.56
N GLY A 24 -24.39 17.83 -1.35
CA GLY A 24 -24.84 19.19 -1.66
C GLY A 24 -24.62 20.13 -0.47
N GLU A 25 -24.58 21.44 -0.72
CA GLU A 25 -24.54 22.47 0.35
C GLU A 25 -25.83 22.49 1.20
N SER A 26 -26.81 21.65 0.88
CA SER A 26 -28.02 21.50 1.67
C SER A 26 -27.72 20.66 2.91
N PRO A 27 -28.06 21.14 4.11
CA PRO A 27 -28.04 20.30 5.31
C PRO A 27 -28.76 18.98 5.01
N GLY A 28 -28.30 17.86 5.58
CA GLY A 28 -29.03 16.59 5.45
C GLY A 28 -30.51 16.77 5.83
N ALA A 29 -31.38 15.80 5.51
CA ALA A 29 -32.84 15.89 5.67
C ALA A 29 -33.36 16.28 7.09
N THR A 30 -32.47 16.44 8.07
CA THR A 30 -32.72 16.80 9.48
C THR A 30 -31.99 18.07 9.96
N GLY A 31 -31.26 18.81 9.10
CA GLY A 31 -30.50 20.00 9.51
C GLY A 31 -29.19 19.70 10.26
N ARG A 32 -28.71 18.45 10.25
CA ARG A 32 -27.48 18.03 10.93
C ARG A 32 -26.24 18.14 10.03
N PRO A 33 -25.08 18.53 10.57
CA PRO A 33 -23.83 18.57 9.83
C PRO A 33 -23.45 17.18 9.31
N THR A 34 -23.01 17.15 8.06
CA THR A 34 -22.77 15.92 7.29
C THR A 34 -21.44 15.25 7.67
N VAL A 35 -20.46 16.05 8.09
CA VAL A 35 -19.09 15.59 8.35
C VAL A 35 -18.58 16.14 9.68
N ALA A 36 -18.09 15.24 10.54
CA ALA A 36 -17.34 15.63 11.73
C ALA A 36 -15.84 15.47 11.47
N LEU A 37 -15.10 16.58 11.38
CA LEU A 37 -13.65 16.56 11.18
C LEU A 37 -12.95 16.71 12.53
N CYS A 38 -12.07 15.78 12.89
CA CYS A 38 -11.29 15.84 14.12
C CYS A 38 -9.82 16.13 13.81
N ALA A 39 -9.31 17.26 14.32
CA ALA A 39 -7.92 17.64 14.23
C ALA A 39 -7.48 18.31 15.55
N PRO A 40 -6.62 17.68 16.36
CA PRO A 40 -6.20 18.25 17.64
C PRO A 40 -5.48 19.60 17.52
N ARG A 41 -4.63 19.71 16.49
CA ARG A 41 -3.92 20.92 16.11
C ARG A 41 -4.26 21.27 14.66
N PRO A 42 -5.44 21.84 14.39
CA PRO A 42 -5.86 22.17 13.03
C PRO A 42 -4.96 23.28 12.49
N SER A 43 -4.47 23.09 11.26
CA SER A 43 -3.78 24.13 10.51
C SER A 43 -4.77 25.21 10.04
N GLU A 44 -4.25 26.34 9.56
CA GLU A 44 -5.07 27.39 8.91
C GLU A 44 -5.95 26.82 7.79
N ALA A 45 -5.41 25.87 7.00
CA ALA A 45 -6.18 25.21 5.95
C ALA A 45 -7.37 24.40 6.48
N VAL A 46 -7.27 23.79 7.67
CA VAL A 46 -8.38 23.06 8.30
C VAL A 46 -9.41 24.04 8.86
N LEU A 47 -8.97 25.16 9.45
CA LEU A 47 -9.86 26.19 9.97
C LEU A 47 -10.65 26.84 8.82
N ALA A 48 -9.97 27.29 7.77
CA ALA A 48 -10.60 27.86 6.59
C ALA A 48 -11.59 26.88 5.92
N LEU A 49 -11.26 25.58 5.89
CA LEU A 49 -12.16 24.56 5.37
C LEU A 49 -13.44 24.46 6.20
N ALA A 50 -13.33 24.42 7.53
CA ALA A 50 -14.50 24.34 8.41
C ALA A 50 -15.37 25.61 8.34
N ASP A 51 -14.74 26.79 8.23
CA ASP A 51 -15.44 28.08 8.13
C ASP A 51 -16.16 28.25 6.77
N SER A 52 -15.58 27.72 5.69
CA SER A 52 -16.15 27.81 4.33
C SER A 52 -17.27 26.81 4.06
N HIS A 53 -17.39 25.74 4.86
CA HIS A 53 -18.36 24.67 4.63
C HIS A 53 -19.24 24.47 5.86
N THR A 54 -20.47 24.96 5.80
CA THR A 54 -21.48 24.84 6.88
C THR A 54 -21.83 23.37 7.24
N GLY A 55 -21.48 22.42 6.37
CA GLY A 55 -21.63 20.98 6.58
C GLY A 55 -20.53 20.30 7.40
N ILE A 56 -19.45 21.01 7.77
CA ILE A 56 -18.31 20.48 8.53
C ILE A 56 -18.35 20.98 9.97
N VAL A 57 -18.29 20.07 10.94
CA VAL A 57 -18.04 20.41 12.34
C VAL A 57 -16.63 20.00 12.72
N LEU A 58 -15.84 20.97 13.17
CA LEU A 58 -14.47 20.75 13.62
C LEU A 58 -14.42 20.40 15.11
N HIS A 59 -13.82 19.25 15.43
CA HIS A 59 -13.51 18.79 16.78
C HIS A 59 -12.00 18.81 17.03
N ARG A 60 -11.59 19.15 18.26
CA ARG A 60 -10.18 19.19 18.69
C ARG A 60 -9.69 17.89 19.33
N GLY A 61 -10.53 16.86 19.39
CA GLY A 61 -10.16 15.56 19.91
C GLY A 61 -11.32 14.57 19.95
N PRO A 62 -11.03 13.29 20.20
CA PRO A 62 -12.04 12.29 20.52
C PRO A 62 -12.89 12.71 21.71
N GLY A 63 -14.17 12.35 21.71
CA GLY A 63 -15.08 12.70 22.80
C GLY A 63 -16.51 12.19 22.60
N PRO A 64 -17.45 12.61 23.46
CA PRO A 64 -18.83 12.10 23.48
C PRO A 64 -19.58 12.22 22.15
N TRP A 65 -19.19 13.17 21.29
CA TRP A 65 -19.77 13.38 19.97
C TRP A 65 -19.63 12.17 19.02
N LEU A 66 -18.65 11.28 19.27
CA LEU A 66 -18.44 10.05 18.51
C LEU A 66 -19.53 8.99 18.76
N ARG A 67 -20.36 9.13 19.81
CA ARG A 67 -21.41 8.15 20.14
C ARG A 67 -22.50 8.04 19.07
N ASP A 68 -22.67 9.09 18.27
CA ASP A 68 -23.64 9.15 17.17
C ASP A 68 -22.99 8.86 15.79
N VAL A 69 -21.70 8.51 15.77
CA VAL A 69 -20.93 8.26 14.55
C VAL A 69 -20.99 6.79 14.19
N GLY A 70 -21.56 6.50 13.01
CA GLY A 70 -21.65 5.14 12.48
C GLY A 70 -20.39 4.69 11.74
N GLN A 71 -19.62 5.64 11.23
CA GLN A 71 -18.40 5.36 10.46
C GLN A 71 -17.31 6.40 10.73
N VAL A 72 -16.09 5.93 10.93
CA VAL A 72 -14.88 6.72 11.13
C VAL A 72 -13.92 6.47 9.99
N TRP A 73 -13.40 7.53 9.37
CA TRP A 73 -12.30 7.46 8.41
C TRP A 73 -11.04 7.94 9.13
N LEU A 74 -10.17 7.00 9.46
CA LEU A 74 -8.93 7.27 10.17
C LEU A 74 -7.85 7.66 9.15
N ALA A 75 -7.50 8.94 9.11
CA ALA A 75 -6.62 9.56 8.13
C ALA A 75 -5.47 10.33 8.82
N VAL A 76 -4.82 9.68 9.78
CA VAL A 76 -3.62 10.17 10.48
C VAL A 76 -2.35 9.47 9.96
N GLY A 77 -1.17 9.88 10.46
CA GLY A 77 0.08 9.17 10.19
C GLY A 77 0.03 7.73 10.70
N GLY A 78 0.65 6.78 9.98
CA GLY A 78 0.66 5.38 10.37
C GLY A 78 1.34 5.11 11.73
N ASP A 79 2.27 5.97 12.12
CA ASP A 79 3.02 5.93 13.38
C ASP A 79 2.15 6.23 14.62
N VAL A 80 1.04 6.94 14.44
CA VAL A 80 0.12 7.32 15.53
C VAL A 80 -1.27 6.68 15.41
N SER A 81 -1.53 5.90 14.36
CA SER A 81 -2.86 5.33 14.11
C SER A 81 -3.35 4.44 15.25
N SER A 82 -2.45 3.65 15.82
CA SER A 82 -2.72 2.71 16.92
C SER A 82 -3.20 3.42 18.18
N SER A 83 -2.49 4.48 18.61
CA SER A 83 -2.88 5.26 19.80
C SER A 83 -4.15 6.06 19.56
N VAL A 84 -4.31 6.63 18.36
CA VAL A 84 -5.53 7.36 18.01
C VAL A 84 -6.74 6.43 18.00
N LEU A 85 -6.61 5.20 17.47
CA LEU A 85 -7.69 4.21 17.53
C LEU A 85 -8.11 3.94 18.98
N ASP A 86 -7.15 3.70 19.88
CA ASP A 86 -7.43 3.41 21.29
C ASP A 86 -8.16 4.57 22.00
N GLU A 87 -7.91 5.82 21.61
CA GLU A 87 -8.65 6.98 22.12
C GLU A 87 -10.07 7.08 21.56
N LEU A 88 -10.33 6.56 20.35
CA LEU A 88 -11.64 6.59 19.69
C LEU A 88 -12.57 5.50 20.22
N LEU A 89 -12.05 4.28 20.41
CA LEU A 89 -12.84 3.08 20.73
C LEU A 89 -13.82 3.27 21.91
N PRO A 90 -13.46 3.91 23.05
CA PRO A 90 -14.36 4.08 24.17
C PRO A 90 -15.61 4.92 23.88
N TRP A 91 -15.61 5.70 22.79
CA TRP A 91 -16.70 6.60 22.43
C TRP A 91 -17.58 6.06 21.32
N LEU A 92 -17.10 5.08 20.55
CA LEU A 92 -17.81 4.57 19.39
C LEU A 92 -18.95 3.63 19.80
N PRO A 93 -20.12 3.71 19.15
CA PRO A 93 -21.20 2.78 19.41
C PRO A 93 -20.84 1.38 18.89
N SER A 94 -21.39 0.35 19.52
CA SER A 94 -21.28 -1.02 19.02
C SER A 94 -21.80 -1.10 17.58
N GLY A 95 -21.04 -1.75 16.69
CA GLY A 95 -21.33 -1.85 15.27
C GLY A 95 -20.84 -0.67 14.43
N ALA A 96 -20.26 0.38 15.03
CA ALA A 96 -19.54 1.40 14.28
C ALA A 96 -18.41 0.78 13.45
N THR A 97 -18.07 1.42 12.34
CA THR A 97 -16.99 0.94 11.46
C THR A 97 -15.85 1.95 11.39
N VAL A 98 -14.63 1.52 11.68
CA VAL A 98 -13.41 2.27 11.40
C VAL A 98 -12.85 1.82 10.07
N VAL A 99 -12.77 2.76 9.12
CA VAL A 99 -12.06 2.61 7.85
C VAL A 99 -10.68 3.25 8.04
N ASP A 100 -9.66 2.42 8.16
CA ASP A 100 -8.29 2.85 8.38
C ASP A 100 -7.57 3.13 7.07
N LEU A 101 -7.42 4.42 6.75
CA LEU A 101 -6.76 4.97 5.56
C LEU A 101 -5.26 5.27 5.81
N THR A 102 -4.73 4.92 6.98
CA THR A 102 -3.35 5.24 7.36
C THR A 102 -2.33 4.41 6.59
N THR A 103 -1.07 4.83 6.72
CA THR A 103 0.11 4.11 6.22
C THR A 103 0.70 3.16 7.26
N ALA A 104 -0.08 2.71 8.26
CA ALA A 104 0.37 1.76 9.27
C ALA A 104 0.78 0.42 8.65
N SER A 105 1.64 -0.34 9.35
CA SER A 105 2.11 -1.63 8.86
C SER A 105 0.97 -2.67 8.83
N PRO A 106 1.10 -3.75 8.04
CA PRO A 106 0.12 -4.83 8.04
C PRO A 106 -0.16 -5.39 9.44
N ASP A 107 0.89 -5.57 10.25
CA ASP A 107 0.76 -6.13 11.60
C ASP A 107 0.09 -5.16 12.57
N ASP A 108 0.37 -3.85 12.46
CA ASP A 108 -0.33 -2.83 13.23
C ASP A 108 -1.83 -2.84 12.92
N LYS A 109 -2.20 -2.97 11.64
CA LYS A 109 -3.61 -3.04 11.21
C LYS A 109 -4.31 -4.32 11.66
N ARG A 110 -3.62 -5.47 11.65
CA ARG A 110 -4.13 -6.71 12.25
C ARG A 110 -4.36 -6.55 13.75
N GLY A 111 -3.41 -5.95 14.47
CA GLY A 111 -3.53 -5.67 15.90
C GLY A 111 -4.66 -4.69 16.22
N ALA A 112 -4.84 -3.68 15.38
CA ALA A 112 -5.92 -2.71 15.47
C ALA A 112 -7.31 -3.36 15.28
N ASP A 113 -7.46 -4.24 14.30
CA ASP A 113 -8.69 -5.00 14.07
C ASP A 113 -9.08 -5.86 15.30
N VAL A 114 -8.11 -6.53 15.92
CA VAL A 114 -8.35 -7.29 17.16
C VAL A 114 -8.89 -6.40 18.28
N ARG A 115 -8.32 -5.20 18.46
CA ARG A 115 -8.77 -4.26 19.51
C ARG A 115 -10.13 -3.66 19.19
N ALA A 116 -10.37 -3.28 17.94
CA ALA A 116 -11.68 -2.79 17.49
C ALA A 116 -12.77 -3.84 17.70
N THR A 117 -12.52 -5.08 17.26
CA THR A 117 -13.46 -6.20 17.42
C THR A 117 -13.80 -6.45 18.89
N ARG A 118 -12.81 -6.41 19.80
CA ARG A 118 -13.04 -6.53 21.26
C ARG A 118 -13.92 -5.41 21.82
N ALA A 119 -13.86 -4.21 21.25
CA ALA A 119 -14.71 -3.08 21.59
C ALA A 119 -16.09 -3.11 20.90
N GLY A 120 -16.40 -4.15 20.11
CA GLY A 120 -17.63 -4.24 19.33
C GLY A 120 -17.65 -3.33 18.10
N VAL A 121 -16.50 -2.85 17.65
CA VAL A 121 -16.31 -1.97 16.50
C VAL A 121 -15.74 -2.77 15.33
N ARG A 122 -16.27 -2.56 14.13
CA ARG A 122 -15.77 -3.18 12.89
C ARG A 122 -14.53 -2.42 12.41
N TYR A 123 -13.53 -3.13 11.89
CA TYR A 123 -12.34 -2.53 11.31
C TYR A 123 -12.20 -2.92 9.84
N VAL A 124 -11.81 -1.96 9.01
CA VAL A 124 -11.53 -2.16 7.59
C VAL A 124 -10.18 -1.52 7.27
N ASP A 125 -9.26 -2.33 6.76
CA ASP A 125 -8.00 -1.85 6.20
C ASP A 125 -8.27 -1.31 4.81
N ALA A 126 -8.12 0.00 4.61
CA ALA A 126 -8.25 0.63 3.30
C ALA A 126 -6.96 1.39 2.95
N VAL A 127 -6.42 1.17 1.77
CA VAL A 127 -5.19 1.82 1.33
C VAL A 127 -5.42 2.63 0.08
N ILE A 128 -4.87 3.85 0.11
CA ILE A 128 -4.90 4.79 -1.00
C ILE A 128 -3.85 4.37 -2.05
N LEU A 129 -4.30 4.18 -3.29
CA LEU A 129 -3.51 3.71 -4.44
C LEU A 129 -3.18 4.84 -5.44
N GLY A 130 -2.95 6.05 -4.97
CA GLY A 130 -2.62 7.19 -5.83
C GLY A 130 -2.28 8.45 -5.05
N ALA A 131 -2.04 9.53 -5.78
CA ALA A 131 -1.77 10.84 -5.20
C ALA A 131 -3.09 11.57 -4.91
N VAL A 132 -3.39 11.77 -3.63
CA VAL A 132 -4.60 12.49 -3.19
C VAL A 132 -4.57 13.95 -3.63
N ALA A 133 -3.40 14.60 -3.63
CA ALA A 133 -3.23 15.94 -4.19
C ALA A 133 -3.76 16.10 -5.63
N LEU A 134 -3.77 15.04 -6.45
CA LEU A 134 -4.20 15.11 -7.85
C LEU A 134 -5.68 14.75 -8.05
N THR A 135 -6.16 13.73 -7.33
CA THR A 135 -7.48 13.14 -7.58
C THR A 135 -8.48 13.34 -6.44
N GLY A 136 -8.04 13.89 -5.30
CA GLY A 136 -8.87 14.22 -4.16
C GLY A 136 -9.59 12.99 -3.59
N SER A 137 -10.86 13.17 -3.25
CA SER A 137 -11.74 12.11 -2.75
C SER A 137 -11.99 10.97 -3.75
N ARG A 138 -11.66 11.16 -5.03
CA ARG A 138 -11.77 10.16 -6.11
C ARG A 138 -10.55 9.25 -6.23
N THR A 139 -9.55 9.41 -5.36
CA THR A 139 -8.35 8.57 -5.40
C THR A 139 -8.71 7.11 -5.19
N ALA A 140 -8.17 6.23 -6.03
CA ALA A 140 -8.46 4.80 -5.98
C ALA A 140 -8.09 4.18 -4.62
N LEU A 141 -8.91 3.22 -4.18
CA LEU A 141 -8.72 2.49 -2.92
C LEU A 141 -8.65 0.99 -3.16
N LEU A 142 -7.83 0.34 -2.35
CA LEU A 142 -7.86 -1.11 -2.14
C LEU A 142 -8.26 -1.36 -0.68
N ALA A 143 -9.18 -2.28 -0.44
CA ALA A 143 -9.69 -2.55 0.90
C ALA A 143 -9.69 -4.05 1.24
N ALA A 144 -9.52 -4.35 2.52
CA ALA A 144 -9.54 -5.69 3.09
C ALA A 144 -10.28 -5.71 4.43
N GLY A 145 -10.87 -6.87 4.74
CA GLY A 145 -11.67 -7.11 5.94
C GLY A 145 -13.11 -7.53 5.62
N PRO A 146 -13.79 -8.22 6.55
CA PRO A 146 -15.13 -8.79 6.32
C PRO A 146 -16.21 -7.77 5.92
N HIS A 147 -16.02 -6.51 6.32
CA HIS A 147 -16.96 -5.42 6.08
C HIS A 147 -16.49 -4.45 5.00
N ALA A 148 -15.44 -4.77 4.24
CA ALA A 148 -14.80 -3.85 3.30
C ALA A 148 -15.77 -3.28 2.25
N ALA A 149 -16.61 -4.12 1.64
CA ALA A 149 -17.54 -3.70 0.59
C ALA A 149 -18.60 -2.70 1.11
N GLU A 150 -19.21 -2.98 2.27
CA GLU A 150 -20.18 -2.09 2.91
C GLU A 150 -19.51 -0.79 3.34
N ALA A 151 -18.36 -0.89 4.01
CA ALA A 151 -17.65 0.24 4.58
C ALA A 151 -17.09 1.18 3.51
N THR A 152 -16.77 0.68 2.32
CA THR A 152 -16.19 1.48 1.24
C THR A 152 -17.22 2.04 0.26
N ALA A 153 -18.49 1.66 0.36
CA ALA A 153 -19.56 2.21 -0.48
C ALA A 153 -19.65 3.75 -0.52
N PRO A 154 -19.38 4.49 0.57
CA PRO A 154 -19.28 5.95 0.52
C PRO A 154 -18.20 6.47 -0.43
N PHE A 155 -17.03 5.83 -0.48
CA PHE A 155 -15.94 6.24 -1.37
C PHE A 155 -16.29 6.01 -2.84
N VAL A 156 -17.00 4.91 -3.14
CA VAL A 156 -17.54 4.66 -4.48
C VAL A 156 -18.50 5.78 -4.91
N ARG A 157 -19.38 6.24 -4.00
CA ARG A 157 -20.27 7.38 -4.28
C ARG A 157 -19.52 8.70 -4.50
N LEU A 158 -18.36 8.86 -3.87
CA LEU A 158 -17.45 9.98 -4.13
C LEU A 158 -16.74 9.88 -5.49
N GLY A 159 -16.93 8.78 -6.24
CA GLY A 159 -16.31 8.55 -7.54
C GLY A 159 -14.94 7.88 -7.47
N ALA A 160 -14.54 7.35 -6.31
CA ALA A 160 -13.32 6.57 -6.19
C ALA A 160 -13.50 5.15 -6.76
N PRO A 161 -12.60 4.67 -7.62
CA PRO A 161 -12.49 3.25 -7.91
C PRO A 161 -12.09 2.51 -6.63
N VAL A 162 -12.91 1.55 -6.19
CA VAL A 162 -12.61 0.73 -5.00
C VAL A 162 -12.52 -0.74 -5.39
N THR A 163 -11.42 -1.38 -5.01
CA THR A 163 -11.25 -2.83 -5.11
C THR A 163 -11.25 -3.42 -3.71
N CYS A 164 -12.15 -4.35 -3.42
CA CYS A 164 -12.12 -5.12 -2.18
C CYS A 164 -11.46 -6.47 -2.43
N LEU A 165 -10.48 -6.84 -1.61
CA LEU A 165 -9.85 -8.16 -1.68
C LEU A 165 -10.84 -9.23 -1.20
N PRO A 166 -11.07 -10.30 -1.99
CA PRO A 166 -11.97 -11.38 -1.60
C PRO A 166 -11.37 -12.16 -0.42
N GLU A 167 -12.20 -12.53 0.56
CA GLU A 167 -11.82 -13.34 1.72
C GLU A 167 -10.59 -12.84 2.50
N ALA A 168 -10.35 -11.52 2.46
CA ALA A 168 -9.18 -10.90 3.08
C ALA A 168 -9.47 -10.36 4.48
N ALA A 169 -8.45 -10.38 5.34
CA ALA A 169 -8.47 -9.80 6.67
C ALA A 169 -7.84 -8.40 6.68
N ALA A 170 -8.08 -7.64 7.75
CA ALA A 170 -7.37 -6.38 7.95
C ALA A 170 -5.84 -6.60 7.93
N GLY A 171 -5.11 -5.70 7.28
CA GLY A 171 -3.66 -5.81 7.04
C GLY A 171 -3.31 -6.36 5.66
N ASP A 172 -4.20 -7.08 4.98
CA ASP A 172 -3.90 -7.66 3.67
C ASP A 172 -3.84 -6.61 2.56
N ALA A 173 -4.65 -5.54 2.64
CA ALA A 173 -4.58 -4.44 1.68
C ALA A 173 -3.28 -3.63 1.87
N ALA A 174 -2.89 -3.37 3.12
CA ALA A 174 -1.59 -2.79 3.45
C ALA A 174 -0.41 -3.65 2.96
N ALA A 175 -0.48 -4.97 3.13
CA ALA A 175 0.54 -5.90 2.64
C ALA A 175 0.65 -5.83 1.11
N LEU A 176 -0.48 -5.88 0.39
CA LEU A 176 -0.48 -5.80 -1.07
C LEU A 176 0.05 -4.45 -1.56
N LYS A 177 -0.28 -3.33 -0.90
CA LYS A 177 0.30 -2.01 -1.23
C LYS A 177 1.81 -2.00 -1.03
N LEU A 178 2.32 -2.57 0.06
CA LEU A 178 3.75 -2.67 0.30
C LEU A 178 4.47 -3.46 -0.81
N LEU A 179 3.93 -4.63 -1.16
CA LEU A 179 4.47 -5.46 -2.26
C LEU A 179 4.44 -4.72 -3.61
N ARG A 180 3.36 -3.98 -3.90
CA ARG A 180 3.27 -3.11 -5.08
C ARG A 180 4.33 -2.01 -5.06
N THR A 181 4.62 -1.41 -3.90
CA THR A 181 5.67 -0.41 -3.75
C THR A 181 7.05 -1.00 -4.05
N ILE A 182 7.36 -2.19 -3.52
CA ILE A 182 8.62 -2.89 -3.81
C ILE A 182 8.81 -3.06 -5.32
N LEU A 183 7.78 -3.59 -5.99
CA LEU A 183 7.85 -3.85 -7.42
C LEU A 183 7.96 -2.57 -8.26
N THR A 184 7.07 -1.60 -8.02
CA THR A 184 7.02 -0.37 -8.83
C THR A 184 8.25 0.52 -8.62
N LYS A 185 8.75 0.64 -7.38
CA LYS A 185 9.95 1.44 -7.09
C LYS A 185 11.24 0.74 -7.48
N GLY A 186 11.30 -0.60 -7.39
CA GLY A 186 12.40 -1.38 -7.94
C GLY A 186 12.51 -1.24 -9.46
N LEU A 187 11.39 -1.34 -10.18
CA LEU A 187 11.35 -1.17 -11.63
C LEU A 187 11.64 0.26 -12.07
N GLU A 188 11.14 1.27 -11.34
CA GLU A 188 11.47 2.69 -11.60
C GLU A 188 12.98 2.92 -11.54
N ALA A 189 13.64 2.44 -10.48
CA ALA A 189 15.09 2.57 -10.33
C ALA A 189 15.85 1.81 -11.45
N LEU A 190 15.42 0.60 -11.79
CA LEU A 190 15.98 -0.18 -12.89
C LEU A 190 15.83 0.54 -14.24
N ALA A 191 14.65 1.08 -14.52
CA ALA A 191 14.37 1.80 -15.75
C ALA A 191 15.22 3.07 -15.87
N VAL A 192 15.35 3.85 -14.79
CA VAL A 192 16.20 5.06 -14.79
C VAL A 192 17.66 4.70 -15.08
N GLU A 193 18.25 3.73 -14.38
CA GLU A 193 19.65 3.35 -14.59
C GLU A 193 19.88 2.76 -16.00
N CYS A 194 18.99 1.88 -16.46
CA CYS A 194 19.12 1.21 -17.75
C CYS A 194 18.91 2.16 -18.94
N LEU A 195 17.85 2.98 -18.91
CA LEU A 195 17.52 3.84 -20.05
C LEU A 195 18.49 5.02 -20.20
N VAL A 196 19.08 5.51 -19.10
CA VAL A 196 20.19 6.48 -19.17
C VAL A 196 21.41 5.86 -19.85
N ALA A 197 21.77 4.62 -19.51
CA ALA A 197 22.88 3.90 -20.16
C ALA A 197 22.60 3.62 -21.65
N ALA A 198 21.37 3.27 -22.00
CA ALA A 198 20.95 3.02 -23.39
C ALA A 198 20.96 4.31 -24.23
N GLU A 199 20.52 5.43 -23.65
CA GLU A 199 20.52 6.74 -24.31
C GLU A 199 21.95 7.22 -24.58
N GLN A 200 22.86 7.10 -23.61
CA GLN A 200 24.28 7.46 -23.79
C GLN A 200 24.98 6.62 -24.87
N GLN A 201 24.51 5.40 -25.10
CA GLN A 201 25.02 4.51 -26.14
C GLN A 201 24.27 4.64 -27.48
N GLY A 202 23.18 5.41 -27.53
CA GLY A 202 22.38 5.61 -28.75
C GLY A 202 21.56 4.39 -29.18
N VAL A 203 21.22 3.49 -28.25
CA VAL A 203 20.56 2.19 -28.55
C VAL A 203 19.20 1.99 -27.87
N ARG A 204 18.60 3.06 -27.34
CA ARG A 204 17.35 2.96 -26.54
C ARG A 204 16.18 2.35 -27.32
N GLU A 205 16.01 2.71 -28.60
CA GLU A 205 14.91 2.15 -29.41
C GLU A 205 15.13 0.66 -29.71
N GLN A 206 16.37 0.27 -30.05
CA GLN A 206 16.73 -1.13 -30.30
C GLN A 206 16.61 -1.98 -29.03
N LEU A 207 16.83 -1.41 -27.85
CA LEU A 207 16.58 -2.09 -26.57
C LEU A 207 15.09 -2.44 -26.42
N TYR A 208 14.17 -1.54 -26.79
CA TYR A 208 12.74 -1.85 -26.74
C TYR A 208 12.37 -2.94 -27.75
N GLU A 209 12.91 -2.90 -28.97
CA GLU A 209 12.72 -3.98 -29.95
C GLU A 209 13.23 -5.33 -29.42
N ALA A 210 14.38 -5.33 -28.74
CA ALA A 210 14.96 -6.53 -28.14
C ALA A 210 14.16 -7.10 -26.96
N MET A 211 13.26 -6.31 -26.36
CA MET A 211 12.37 -6.72 -25.26
C MET A 211 10.98 -7.17 -25.74
N GLY A 212 10.76 -7.24 -27.07
CA GLY A 212 9.45 -7.55 -27.64
C GLY A 212 8.90 -8.93 -27.28
N ASP A 213 9.75 -9.90 -26.95
CA ASP A 213 9.34 -11.23 -26.46
C ASP A 213 8.76 -11.16 -25.05
N VAL A 214 9.37 -10.35 -24.16
CA VAL A 214 8.88 -10.07 -22.82
C VAL A 214 7.52 -9.37 -22.88
N ASP A 215 7.39 -8.35 -23.73
CA ASP A 215 6.14 -7.62 -23.93
C ASP A 215 5.02 -8.53 -24.44
N ALA A 216 5.33 -9.45 -25.36
CA ALA A 216 4.38 -10.41 -25.90
C ALA A 216 3.92 -11.45 -24.87
N SER A 217 4.80 -11.86 -23.95
CA SER A 217 4.48 -12.85 -22.91
C SER A 217 3.56 -12.31 -21.80
N GLY A 218 3.57 -10.99 -21.61
CA GLY A 218 2.85 -10.32 -20.53
C GLY A 218 3.61 -10.31 -19.21
N PHE A 219 3.42 -9.24 -18.45
CA PHE A 219 4.23 -8.92 -17.28
C PHE A 219 4.18 -9.99 -16.17
N THR A 220 3.00 -10.55 -15.87
CA THR A 220 2.86 -11.57 -14.82
C THR A 220 3.55 -12.87 -15.17
N ALA A 221 3.38 -13.36 -16.40
CA ALA A 221 4.03 -14.57 -16.88
C ALA A 221 5.57 -14.41 -16.90
N PHE A 222 6.05 -13.22 -17.26
CA PHE A 222 7.47 -12.90 -17.19
C PHE A 222 8.02 -12.98 -15.75
N LEU A 223 7.31 -12.43 -14.76
CA LEU A 223 7.73 -12.52 -13.35
C LEU A 223 7.81 -13.98 -12.86
N ASP A 224 6.81 -14.80 -13.17
CA ASP A 224 6.80 -16.22 -12.79
C ASP A 224 7.95 -16.98 -13.46
N MET A 225 8.23 -16.68 -14.73
CA MET A 225 9.37 -17.23 -15.46
C MET A 225 10.70 -16.83 -14.82
N LEU A 226 10.86 -15.56 -14.41
CA LEU A 226 12.08 -15.10 -13.74
C LEU A 226 12.34 -15.90 -12.47
N VAL A 227 11.32 -16.13 -11.63
CA VAL A 227 11.44 -16.89 -10.37
C VAL A 227 11.74 -18.36 -10.63
N THR A 228 10.97 -19.02 -11.49
CA THR A 228 11.14 -20.45 -11.79
C THR A 228 12.49 -20.75 -12.45
N THR A 229 12.96 -19.91 -13.36
CA THR A 229 14.28 -20.13 -14.00
C THR A 229 15.45 -19.71 -13.10
N HIS A 230 15.23 -18.83 -12.14
CA HIS A 230 16.25 -18.39 -11.17
C HIS A 230 16.77 -19.55 -10.32
N VAL A 231 15.90 -20.43 -9.84
CA VAL A 231 16.30 -21.57 -8.99
C VAL A 231 17.33 -22.48 -9.66
N VAL A 232 17.31 -22.57 -10.99
CA VAL A 232 18.26 -23.37 -11.79
C VAL A 232 19.50 -22.55 -12.17
N HIS A 233 19.30 -21.31 -12.63
CA HIS A 233 20.34 -20.56 -13.34
C HIS A 233 21.01 -19.45 -12.53
N ALA A 234 20.68 -19.28 -11.25
CA ALA A 234 21.22 -18.22 -10.40
C ALA A 234 22.75 -18.07 -10.49
N GLU A 235 23.50 -19.17 -10.46
CA GLU A 235 24.97 -19.12 -10.51
C GLU A 235 25.51 -18.60 -11.85
N ARG A 236 24.94 -19.10 -12.97
CA ARG A 236 25.30 -18.64 -14.30
C ARG A 236 24.97 -17.16 -14.47
N ARG A 237 23.74 -16.76 -14.12
CA ARG A 237 23.27 -15.38 -14.26
C ARG A 237 24.05 -14.43 -13.34
N ARG A 238 24.49 -14.89 -12.16
CA ARG A 238 25.36 -14.10 -11.27
C ARG A 238 26.68 -13.72 -11.94
N ARG A 239 27.31 -14.67 -12.64
CA ARG A 239 28.52 -14.38 -13.44
C ARG A 239 28.26 -13.40 -14.59
N GLU A 240 27.06 -13.42 -15.17
CA GLU A 240 26.66 -12.47 -16.21
C GLU A 240 26.44 -11.06 -15.64
N VAL A 241 25.79 -10.96 -14.48
CA VAL A 241 25.65 -9.71 -13.72
C VAL A 241 27.02 -9.10 -13.41
N GLU A 242 27.96 -9.89 -12.90
CA GLU A 242 29.31 -9.41 -12.58
C GLU A 242 30.04 -8.86 -13.82
N ARG A 243 29.96 -9.57 -14.95
CA ARG A 243 30.55 -9.10 -16.21
C ARG A 243 29.90 -7.80 -16.71
N ALA A 244 28.57 -7.72 -16.64
CA ALA A 244 27.83 -6.53 -17.05
C ALA A 244 28.20 -5.31 -16.18
N ARG A 245 28.44 -5.52 -14.88
CA ARG A 245 28.95 -4.48 -13.97
C ARG A 245 30.31 -3.96 -14.42
N SER A 246 31.27 -4.85 -14.71
CA SER A 246 32.59 -4.42 -15.22
C SER A 246 32.51 -3.67 -16.55
N GLN A 247 31.56 -4.05 -17.42
CA GLN A 247 31.35 -3.36 -18.69
C GLN A 247 30.79 -1.95 -18.50
N LEU A 248 29.79 -1.78 -17.63
CA LEU A 248 29.25 -0.45 -17.31
C LEU A 248 30.28 0.43 -16.62
N GLU A 249 31.09 -0.13 -15.73
CA GLU A 249 32.19 0.59 -15.07
C GLU A 249 33.22 1.10 -16.10
N ALA A 250 33.60 0.27 -17.08
CA ALA A 250 34.50 0.68 -18.15
C ALA A 250 33.92 1.81 -19.04
N LEU A 251 32.59 1.94 -19.09
CA LEU A 251 31.87 3.02 -19.77
C LEU A 251 31.63 4.26 -18.87
N GLY A 252 32.06 4.22 -17.61
CA GLY A 252 31.79 5.29 -16.63
C GLY A 252 30.31 5.39 -16.21
N LEU A 253 29.55 4.30 -16.35
CA LEU A 253 28.12 4.22 -16.06
C LEU A 253 27.86 3.55 -14.70
N PRO A 254 26.81 3.98 -13.97
CA PRO A 254 26.42 3.35 -12.72
C PRO A 254 25.88 1.92 -12.95
N SER A 255 26.04 1.07 -11.95
CA SER A 255 25.57 -0.33 -11.96
C SER A 255 24.94 -0.75 -10.64
N SER A 256 24.29 0.20 -9.95
CA SER A 256 23.73 0.01 -8.60
C SER A 256 22.67 -1.09 -8.59
N MET A 257 21.84 -1.16 -9.63
CA MET A 257 20.77 -2.15 -9.75
C MET A 257 21.34 -3.55 -10.02
N LEU A 258 22.44 -3.65 -10.77
CA LEU A 258 23.17 -4.91 -10.93
C LEU A 258 23.84 -5.36 -9.63
N ALA A 259 24.31 -4.43 -8.79
CA ALA A 259 24.84 -4.76 -7.45
C ALA A 259 23.75 -5.37 -6.57
N ALA A 260 22.56 -4.77 -6.56
CA ALA A 260 21.41 -5.28 -5.82
C ALA A 260 20.98 -6.67 -6.34
N ALA A 261 20.99 -6.88 -7.66
CA ALA A 261 20.72 -8.18 -8.27
C ALA A 261 21.74 -9.25 -7.84
N ASP A 262 23.04 -8.93 -7.83
CA ASP A 262 24.08 -9.85 -7.35
C ASP A 262 23.83 -10.28 -5.91
N ALA A 263 23.48 -9.35 -5.03
CA ALA A 263 23.19 -9.64 -3.62
C ALA A 263 21.97 -10.58 -3.44
N VAL A 264 20.93 -10.44 -4.27
CA VAL A 264 19.80 -11.38 -4.28
C VAL A 264 20.26 -12.77 -4.74
N TYR A 265 21.04 -12.83 -5.81
CA TYR A 265 21.54 -14.10 -6.35
C TYR A 265 22.47 -14.82 -5.37
N ALA A 266 23.33 -14.07 -4.68
CA ALA A 266 24.21 -14.57 -3.62
C ALA A 266 23.41 -15.29 -2.53
N ARG A 267 22.32 -14.68 -2.06
CA ARG A 267 21.44 -15.24 -1.03
C ARG A 267 20.76 -16.53 -1.47
N SER A 268 20.27 -16.58 -2.71
CA SER A 268 19.67 -17.82 -3.26
C SER A 268 20.71 -18.93 -3.43
N LEU A 269 21.95 -18.61 -3.78
CA LEU A 269 23.03 -19.59 -3.88
C LEU A 269 23.48 -20.10 -2.53
N GLU A 270 23.49 -19.25 -1.50
CA GLU A 270 23.72 -19.65 -0.12
C GLU A 270 22.64 -20.63 0.35
N LEU A 271 21.36 -20.35 0.10
CA LEU A 271 20.28 -21.30 0.36
C LEU A 271 20.53 -22.63 -0.37
N ARG A 272 20.88 -22.58 -1.65
CA ARG A 272 21.16 -23.78 -2.46
C ARG A 272 22.30 -24.63 -1.93
N SER A 273 23.28 -24.03 -1.26
CA SER A 273 24.36 -24.78 -0.60
C SER A 273 23.89 -25.58 0.62
N ARG A 274 22.75 -25.20 1.22
CA ARG A 274 22.16 -25.83 2.41
C ARG A 274 20.96 -26.71 2.09
N SER A 275 20.25 -26.42 1.01
CA SER A 275 19.01 -27.09 0.62
C SER A 275 18.90 -27.12 -0.90
N GLU A 276 18.86 -28.33 -1.49
CA GLU A 276 18.71 -28.48 -2.94
C GLU A 276 17.28 -28.11 -3.38
N PRO A 277 17.11 -27.35 -4.48
CA PRO A 277 15.79 -26.99 -4.96
C PRO A 277 14.98 -28.24 -5.36
N PRO A 278 13.67 -28.28 -5.08
CA PRO A 278 12.80 -29.34 -5.54
C PRO A 278 12.86 -29.50 -7.05
N ARG A 279 12.74 -30.74 -7.55
CA ARG A 279 12.81 -31.05 -8.99
C ARG A 279 11.84 -30.23 -9.82
N ASP A 280 10.66 -29.94 -9.30
CA ASP A 280 9.60 -29.23 -10.04
C ASP A 280 9.64 -27.70 -9.91
N ALA A 281 10.56 -27.14 -9.11
CA ALA A 281 10.68 -25.69 -8.89
C ALA A 281 10.96 -24.89 -10.18
N HIS A 282 11.49 -25.53 -11.22
CA HIS A 282 11.73 -24.89 -12.51
C HIS A 282 10.48 -24.79 -13.41
N ARG A 283 9.34 -25.38 -12.99
CA ARG A 283 8.07 -25.40 -13.73
C ARG A 283 6.92 -24.78 -12.95
N ASP A 284 7.02 -24.81 -11.63
CA ASP A 284 5.97 -24.34 -10.72
C ASP A 284 6.52 -23.21 -9.84
N VAL A 285 5.95 -22.01 -10.03
CA VAL A 285 6.36 -20.81 -9.29
C VAL A 285 6.03 -20.92 -7.81
N THR A 286 4.95 -21.61 -7.43
CA THR A 286 4.61 -21.84 -6.02
C THR A 286 5.68 -22.68 -5.35
N VAL A 287 6.08 -23.80 -5.98
CA VAL A 287 7.17 -24.65 -5.47
C VAL A 287 8.50 -23.89 -5.39
N ALA A 288 8.80 -23.04 -6.38
CA ALA A 288 9.99 -22.20 -6.37
C ALA A 288 9.99 -21.19 -5.22
N LEU A 289 8.87 -20.50 -5.01
CA LEU A 289 8.70 -19.50 -3.96
C LEU A 289 8.75 -20.13 -2.57
N ASP A 290 8.13 -21.29 -2.37
CA ASP A 290 8.17 -22.02 -1.10
C ASP A 290 9.62 -22.36 -0.73
N TRP A 291 10.41 -22.88 -1.67
CA TRP A 291 11.82 -23.14 -1.44
C TRP A 291 12.62 -21.85 -1.17
N LEU A 292 12.44 -20.81 -2.00
CA LEU A 292 13.13 -19.51 -1.83
C LEU A 292 12.77 -18.82 -0.50
N SER A 293 11.57 -19.05 0.04
CA SER A 293 11.16 -18.52 1.34
C SER A 293 11.94 -19.15 2.52
N GLY A 294 12.57 -20.31 2.32
CA GLY A 294 13.54 -20.87 3.26
C GLY A 294 14.78 -19.99 3.42
N ALA A 295 15.13 -19.18 2.41
CA ALA A 295 16.26 -18.24 2.49
C ALA A 295 15.96 -17.05 3.43
N THR A 296 14.70 -16.68 3.63
CA THR A 296 14.30 -15.55 4.49
C THR A 296 14.16 -15.95 5.96
N HIS A 297 13.77 -17.19 6.26
CA HIS A 297 13.60 -17.67 7.64
C HIS A 297 14.93 -18.10 8.31
N GLY A 298 15.96 -18.43 7.52
CA GLY A 298 17.26 -18.85 8.03
C GLY A 298 18.14 -17.76 8.66
N SER A 299 17.69 -16.50 8.70
CA SER A 299 18.44 -15.36 9.25
C SER A 299 17.89 -14.81 10.59
N MET A 300 16.75 -15.31 11.08
CA MET A 300 16.17 -14.87 12.38
C MET A 300 16.38 -15.86 13.54
N ALA A 301 17.11 -16.96 13.32
CA ALA A 301 17.35 -17.98 14.35
C ALA A 301 18.83 -18.01 14.78
N THR A 302 19.31 -16.92 15.38
CA THR A 302 20.43 -16.96 16.35
C THR A 302 20.47 -15.62 17.11
N GLU A 303 19.72 -15.55 18.19
CA GLU A 303 20.06 -14.82 19.42
C GLU A 303 18.99 -15.17 20.48
N VAL A 304 19.23 -16.30 21.17
CA VAL A 304 18.77 -16.58 22.53
C VAL A 304 19.97 -17.12 23.30
#